data_AF-A0A397V8L3-F1
#
_entry.id   AF-A0A397V8L3-F1
#
_cell.length_a   1.000
_cell.length_b   1.000
_cell.length_c   1.000
_cell.angle_alpha   90.00
_cell.angle_beta   90.00
_cell.angle_gamma   90.00
#
_symmetry.space_group_name_H-M   'P 1'
#
loop_
_entity.id
_entity.type
_entity.pdbx_description
1 polymer ?
#
loop_
_entity_poly.entity_id
_entity_poly.type
_entity_poly.pdbx_seq_one_letter_code
_entity_poly.pdbx_strand_id
1 'polypeptide(L)'
;MGWQKIDGQLTQLAVGRGNNVWGVNSQDSIFRYINGTWHQIPGAATYVGVGADGTVWVVTRAGSIYKWVDYTWIQISGALAQISVGDATHVWGVTNLTNIFLRVNGDINTNGLWAQVDGALSDVSVASDGTVWGVNSNHDIFRWAGYNWEQVNGKLKQIYVSSRELIVGVNDNNQVFQYVNGTWNQLDGSLSLVYVAISIDGILWGIDINNGIHTRQDNLISQAYSISNSSTTPNNAANYSQNNSSIIIGLALGLGLSIIIFITAIVIIVRHYKKAPVLRIAH
;
A
#
# COMPACT_ATOMS: atom_id res chain seq x y z
N MET A 1 23.18 2.61 -5.21
CA MET A 1 22.82 1.93 -6.47
C MET A 1 21.63 2.68 -7.05
N GLY A 2 21.38 2.65 -8.36
CA GLY A 2 20.38 3.50 -9.01
C GLY A 2 19.20 2.71 -9.58
N TRP A 3 18.24 3.43 -10.17
CA TRP A 3 17.17 2.83 -10.97
C TRP A 3 17.73 2.03 -12.14
N GLN A 4 17.20 0.83 -12.34
CA GLN A 4 17.53 -0.07 -13.44
C GLN A 4 16.33 -0.13 -14.38
N LYS A 5 16.57 0.11 -15.68
CA LYS A 5 15.53 0.03 -16.69
C LYS A 5 15.12 -1.43 -16.94
N ILE A 6 13.82 -1.66 -17.08
CA ILE A 6 13.22 -2.93 -17.47
C ILE A 6 12.56 -2.74 -18.84
N ASP A 7 12.72 -3.71 -19.73
CA ASP A 7 12.10 -3.66 -21.05
C ASP A 7 10.57 -3.66 -20.96
N GLY A 8 9.92 -2.94 -21.88
CA GLY A 8 8.47 -2.76 -21.93
C GLY A 8 8.04 -1.32 -21.65
N GLN A 9 6.74 -1.08 -21.80
CA GLN A 9 6.11 0.20 -21.51
C GLN A 9 4.78 0.00 -20.78
N LEU A 10 4.59 0.72 -19.68
CA LEU A 10 3.38 0.68 -18.86
C LEU A 10 2.93 2.10 -18.53
N THR A 11 1.65 2.28 -18.26
CA THR A 11 1.07 3.53 -17.76
C THR A 11 0.71 3.44 -16.28
N GLN A 12 0.50 2.22 -15.77
CA GLN A 12 0.28 1.95 -14.35
C GLN A 12 0.79 0.54 -13.99
N LEU A 13 1.26 0.38 -12.75
CA LEU A 13 1.68 -0.91 -12.22
C LEU A 13 1.32 -1.08 -10.74
N ALA A 14 1.27 -2.32 -10.27
CA ALA A 14 1.14 -2.67 -8.87
C ALA A 14 2.05 -3.86 -8.53
N VAL A 15 2.52 -3.87 -7.30
CA VAL A 15 3.50 -4.83 -6.78
C VAL A 15 3.01 -5.40 -5.46
N GLY A 16 2.95 -6.72 -5.37
CA GLY A 16 2.66 -7.46 -4.14
C GLY A 16 3.94 -7.86 -3.40
N ARG A 17 4.04 -9.13 -3.01
CA ARG A 17 5.26 -9.72 -2.44
C ARG A 17 6.25 -10.15 -3.53
N GLY A 18 7.54 -9.99 -3.26
CA GLY A 18 8.64 -10.30 -4.17
C GLY A 18 8.51 -9.54 -5.49
N ASN A 19 8.65 -10.27 -6.59
CA ASN A 19 8.47 -9.75 -7.95
C ASN A 19 7.08 -10.05 -8.52
N ASN A 20 6.04 -10.21 -7.67
CA ASN A 20 4.67 -10.28 -8.16
C ASN A 20 4.20 -8.89 -8.62
N VAL A 21 4.57 -8.55 -9.85
CA VAL A 21 4.31 -7.26 -10.48
C VAL A 21 3.32 -7.47 -11.61
N TRP A 22 2.30 -6.63 -11.64
CA TRP A 22 1.38 -6.51 -12.76
C TRP A 22 1.36 -5.08 -13.23
N GLY A 23 1.00 -4.89 -14.50
CA GLY A 23 0.83 -3.55 -15.04
C GLY A 23 -0.11 -3.53 -16.22
N VAL A 24 -0.50 -2.31 -16.58
CA VAL A 24 -1.28 -2.00 -17.77
C VAL A 24 -0.57 -0.96 -18.61
N ASN A 25 -0.80 -0.97 -19.92
CA ASN A 25 -0.20 0.00 -20.84
C ASN A 25 -1.23 0.96 -21.45
N SER A 26 -0.78 1.84 -22.34
CA SER A 26 -1.62 2.86 -22.98
C SER A 26 -2.68 2.32 -23.95
N GLN A 27 -2.58 1.04 -24.33
CA GLN A 27 -3.59 0.31 -25.11
C GLN A 27 -4.51 -0.54 -24.22
N ASP A 28 -4.51 -0.31 -22.91
CA ASP A 28 -5.25 -1.06 -21.90
C ASP A 28 -4.86 -2.55 -21.82
N SER A 29 -3.74 -2.95 -22.43
CA SER A 29 -3.26 -4.34 -22.34
C SER A 29 -2.73 -4.63 -20.93
N ILE A 30 -3.09 -5.80 -20.40
CA ILE A 30 -2.69 -6.25 -19.06
C ILE A 30 -1.45 -7.12 -19.16
N PHE A 31 -0.46 -6.91 -18.30
CA PHE A 31 0.77 -7.68 -18.26
C PHE A 31 1.09 -8.16 -16.84
N ARG A 32 1.70 -9.35 -16.76
CA ARG A 32 2.29 -9.90 -15.54
C ARG A 32 3.79 -10.10 -15.75
N TYR A 33 4.60 -9.67 -14.79
CA TYR A 33 6.04 -9.90 -14.80
C TYR A 33 6.35 -11.31 -14.29
N ILE A 34 6.95 -12.15 -15.13
CA ILE A 34 7.29 -13.54 -14.81
C ILE A 34 8.71 -13.80 -15.30
N ASN A 35 9.58 -14.30 -14.41
CA ASN A 35 10.95 -14.72 -14.74
C ASN A 35 11.78 -13.70 -15.54
N GLY A 36 11.60 -12.41 -15.26
CA GLY A 36 12.37 -11.35 -15.92
C GLY A 36 11.71 -10.74 -17.16
N THR A 37 10.54 -11.23 -17.57
CA THR A 37 9.85 -10.79 -18.80
C THR A 37 8.37 -10.49 -18.56
N TRP A 38 7.81 -9.56 -19.33
CA TRP A 38 6.39 -9.25 -19.32
C TRP A 38 5.60 -10.25 -20.18
N HIS A 39 4.61 -10.89 -19.58
CA HIS A 39 3.66 -11.75 -20.27
C HIS A 39 2.30 -11.05 -20.33
N GLN A 40 1.77 -10.91 -21.55
CA GLN A 40 0.43 -10.35 -21.73
C GLN A 40 -0.62 -11.33 -21.19
N ILE A 41 -1.55 -10.80 -20.41
CA ILE A 41 -2.71 -11.51 -19.88
C ILE A 41 -3.95 -11.04 -20.67
N PRO A 42 -4.78 -11.97 -21.18
CA PRO A 42 -5.97 -11.59 -21.94
C PRO A 42 -6.90 -10.69 -21.13
N GLY A 43 -7.44 -9.64 -21.77
CA GLY A 43 -8.32 -8.66 -21.13
C GLY A 43 -7.88 -7.23 -21.45
N ALA A 44 -8.65 -6.27 -20.94
CA ALA A 44 -8.34 -4.85 -21.06
C ALA A 44 -8.61 -4.13 -19.73
N ALA A 45 -7.64 -3.35 -19.24
CA ALA A 45 -7.75 -2.59 -18.01
C ALA A 45 -6.91 -1.31 -18.04
N THR A 46 -7.34 -0.30 -17.28
CA THR A 46 -6.61 0.96 -17.07
C THR A 46 -5.96 1.05 -15.69
N TYR A 47 -6.30 0.13 -14.78
CA TYR A 47 -5.68 0.03 -13.46
C TYR A 47 -5.61 -1.43 -13.01
N VAL A 48 -4.51 -1.81 -12.36
CA VAL A 48 -4.34 -3.10 -11.69
C VAL A 48 -3.90 -2.90 -10.23
N GLY A 49 -4.47 -3.69 -9.33
CA GLY A 49 -4.04 -3.80 -7.93
C GLY A 49 -3.58 -5.22 -7.62
N VAL A 50 -2.48 -5.36 -6.88
CA VAL A 50 -1.85 -6.65 -6.55
C VAL A 50 -1.54 -6.70 -5.05
N GLY A 51 -2.16 -7.65 -4.35
CA GLY A 51 -1.94 -7.88 -2.93
C GLY A 51 -0.69 -8.71 -2.63
N ALA A 52 -0.21 -8.63 -1.40
CA ALA A 52 0.91 -9.42 -0.89
C ALA A 52 0.64 -10.94 -0.91
N ASP A 53 -0.64 -11.33 -0.84
CA ASP A 53 -1.12 -12.71 -0.94
C ASP A 53 -1.30 -13.21 -2.39
N GLY A 54 -1.02 -12.35 -3.37
CA GLY A 54 -1.21 -12.67 -4.79
C GLY A 54 -2.61 -12.39 -5.34
N THR A 55 -3.52 -11.82 -4.54
CA THR A 55 -4.82 -11.35 -5.02
C THR A 55 -4.64 -10.26 -6.08
N VAL A 56 -5.33 -10.35 -7.22
CA VAL A 56 -5.23 -9.38 -8.31
C VAL A 56 -6.61 -8.90 -8.74
N TRP A 57 -6.75 -7.59 -8.85
CA TRP A 57 -7.94 -6.93 -9.35
C TRP A 57 -7.58 -5.93 -10.43
N VAL A 58 -8.53 -5.68 -11.33
CA VAL A 58 -8.39 -4.68 -12.37
C VAL A 58 -9.64 -3.83 -12.49
N VAL A 59 -9.45 -2.61 -12.97
CA VAL A 59 -10.51 -1.68 -13.36
C VAL A 59 -10.34 -1.35 -14.84
N THR A 60 -11.42 -1.41 -15.60
CA THR A 60 -11.42 -1.06 -17.02
C THR A 60 -11.67 0.43 -17.23
N ARG A 61 -11.42 0.90 -18.45
CA ARG A 61 -11.72 2.29 -18.84
C ARG A 61 -13.19 2.69 -18.66
N ALA A 62 -14.11 1.73 -18.77
CA ALA A 62 -15.54 1.93 -18.53
C ALA A 62 -15.92 1.88 -17.03
N GLY A 63 -14.95 1.63 -16.15
CA GLY A 63 -15.09 1.52 -14.71
C GLY A 63 -15.52 0.13 -14.21
N SER A 64 -15.68 -0.85 -15.10
CA SER A 64 -15.97 -2.22 -14.71
C SER A 64 -14.83 -2.82 -13.89
N ILE A 65 -15.18 -3.61 -12.88
CA ILE A 65 -14.23 -4.20 -11.93
C ILE A 65 -14.14 -5.70 -12.19
N TYR A 66 -12.92 -6.24 -12.24
CA TYR A 66 -12.69 -7.67 -12.38
C TYR A 66 -11.65 -8.17 -11.39
N LYS A 67 -11.82 -9.42 -10.95
CA LYS A 67 -10.86 -10.14 -10.12
C LYS A 67 -10.27 -11.32 -10.88
N TRP A 68 -8.98 -11.55 -10.70
CA TRP A 68 -8.29 -12.71 -11.26
C TRP A 68 -8.51 -13.95 -10.39
N VAL A 69 -9.14 -14.99 -10.92
CA VAL A 69 -9.40 -16.26 -10.24
C VAL A 69 -9.16 -17.40 -11.22
N ASP A 70 -8.31 -18.36 -10.84
CA ASP A 70 -8.02 -19.57 -11.63
C ASP A 70 -7.76 -19.30 -13.12
N TYR A 71 -6.92 -18.31 -13.39
CA TYR A 71 -6.55 -17.85 -14.74
C TYR A 71 -7.68 -17.21 -15.57
N THR A 72 -8.75 -16.76 -14.91
CA THR A 72 -9.89 -16.10 -15.54
C THR A 72 -10.27 -14.80 -14.82
N TRP A 73 -10.89 -13.87 -15.54
CA TRP A 73 -11.45 -12.65 -14.97
C TRP A 73 -12.90 -12.87 -14.56
N ILE A 74 -13.21 -12.71 -13.28
CA ILE A 74 -14.56 -12.71 -12.75
C ILE A 74 -15.00 -11.26 -12.53
N GLN A 75 -16.12 -10.86 -13.12
CA GLN A 75 -16.65 -9.51 -12.94
C GLN A 75 -17.19 -9.32 -11.52
N ILE A 76 -16.85 -8.20 -10.91
CA ILE A 76 -17.35 -7.77 -9.62
C ILE A 76 -18.27 -6.58 -9.81
N SER A 77 -19.42 -6.58 -9.15
CA SER A 77 -20.37 -5.47 -9.22
C SER A 77 -19.78 -4.18 -8.64
N GLY A 78 -20.19 -3.06 -9.21
CA GLY A 78 -19.71 -1.73 -8.87
C GLY A 78 -19.00 -1.05 -10.04
N ALA A 79 -18.59 0.19 -9.83
CA ALA A 79 -17.79 0.94 -10.79
C ALA A 79 -16.72 1.75 -10.06
N LEU A 80 -15.48 1.68 -10.51
CA LEU A 80 -14.34 2.42 -9.96
C LEU A 80 -13.55 3.05 -11.11
N ALA A 81 -12.66 3.98 -10.78
CA ALA A 81 -11.64 4.52 -11.68
C ALA A 81 -10.24 4.00 -11.34
N GLN A 82 -10.03 3.66 -10.08
CA GLN A 82 -8.76 3.22 -9.51
C GLN A 82 -9.04 2.14 -8.46
N ILE A 83 -8.11 1.20 -8.30
CA ILE A 83 -8.21 0.13 -7.30
C ILE A 83 -6.85 -0.15 -6.67
N SER A 84 -6.83 -0.41 -5.37
CA SER A 84 -5.68 -0.90 -4.62
C SER A 84 -6.05 -2.14 -3.82
N VAL A 85 -5.12 -3.09 -3.77
CA VAL A 85 -5.29 -4.41 -3.16
C VAL A 85 -4.09 -4.65 -2.27
N GLY A 86 -4.31 -4.75 -0.97
CA GLY A 86 -3.30 -5.16 0.00
C GLY A 86 -3.25 -6.69 0.13
N ASP A 87 -4.44 -7.31 0.19
CA ASP A 87 -4.68 -8.75 0.15
C ASP A 87 -6.16 -9.03 -0.17
N ALA A 88 -6.61 -10.28 -0.09
CA ALA A 88 -7.99 -10.69 -0.32
C ALA A 88 -9.03 -10.01 0.59
N THR A 89 -8.62 -9.49 1.74
CA THR A 89 -9.48 -8.83 2.73
C THR A 89 -9.34 -7.32 2.77
N HIS A 90 -8.29 -6.77 2.15
CA HIS A 90 -7.99 -5.35 2.12
C HIS A 90 -8.00 -4.84 0.67
N VAL A 91 -9.18 -4.40 0.21
CA VAL A 91 -9.38 -3.82 -1.13
C VAL A 91 -10.08 -2.48 -1.02
N TRP A 92 -9.48 -1.47 -1.65
CA TRP A 92 -9.96 -0.09 -1.67
C TRP A 92 -9.96 0.43 -3.10
N GLY A 93 -10.77 1.44 -3.37
CA GLY A 93 -10.73 2.12 -4.66
C GLY A 93 -11.43 3.46 -4.62
N VAL A 94 -11.20 4.25 -5.66
CA VAL A 94 -11.89 5.51 -5.86
C VAL A 94 -12.59 5.54 -7.21
N THR A 95 -13.63 6.36 -7.31
CA THR A 95 -14.36 6.62 -8.55
C THR A 95 -13.84 7.88 -9.24
N ASN A 96 -14.24 8.12 -10.50
CA ASN A 96 -13.96 9.37 -11.21
C ASN A 96 -14.57 10.61 -10.53
N LEU A 97 -15.55 10.42 -9.64
CA LEU A 97 -16.16 11.50 -8.84
C LEU A 97 -15.49 11.66 -7.47
N THR A 98 -14.29 11.09 -7.28
CA THR A 98 -13.48 11.11 -6.05
C THR A 98 -14.09 10.38 -4.85
N ASN A 99 -15.24 9.72 -5.01
CA ASN A 99 -15.83 8.91 -3.95
C ASN A 99 -14.95 7.69 -3.64
N ILE A 100 -14.78 7.42 -2.35
CA ILE A 100 -13.91 6.37 -1.83
C ILE A 100 -14.76 5.17 -1.42
N PHE A 101 -14.31 3.96 -1.78
CA PHE A 101 -14.97 2.72 -1.40
C PHE A 101 -13.97 1.73 -0.83
N LEU A 102 -14.40 1.03 0.22
CA LEU A 102 -13.70 -0.12 0.77
C LEU A 102 -14.55 -1.38 0.59
N ARG A 103 -13.90 -2.50 0.30
CA ARG A 103 -14.56 -3.80 0.15
C ARG A 103 -14.75 -4.45 1.51
N VAL A 104 -15.95 -4.37 2.08
CA VAL A 104 -16.29 -4.98 3.38
C VAL A 104 -16.46 -6.50 3.26
N ASN A 105 -16.21 -7.19 4.39
CA ASN A 105 -16.15 -8.66 4.51
C ASN A 105 -15.03 -9.31 3.69
N GLY A 106 -14.07 -8.52 3.22
CA GLY A 106 -13.11 -8.95 2.22
C GLY A 106 -13.79 -9.45 0.95
N ASP A 107 -13.02 -10.06 0.06
CA ASP A 107 -13.55 -10.73 -1.11
C ASP A 107 -13.29 -12.24 -1.07
N ILE A 108 -13.50 -12.81 0.11
CA ILE A 108 -13.53 -14.26 0.29
C ILE A 108 -14.72 -14.78 -0.53
N ASN A 109 -14.43 -15.61 -1.53
CA ASN A 109 -15.42 -16.18 -2.46
C ASN A 109 -16.23 -15.14 -3.26
N THR A 110 -15.66 -13.99 -3.63
CA THR A 110 -16.30 -12.96 -4.50
C THR A 110 -17.57 -12.29 -3.92
N ASN A 111 -17.86 -12.52 -2.65
CA ASN A 111 -19.09 -12.07 -1.98
C ASN A 111 -18.93 -10.77 -1.19
N GLY A 112 -17.80 -10.08 -1.33
CA GLY A 112 -17.60 -8.79 -0.67
C GLY A 112 -18.63 -7.75 -1.12
N LEU A 113 -18.82 -6.72 -0.32
CA LEU A 113 -19.67 -5.57 -0.69
C LEU A 113 -18.82 -4.30 -0.69
N TRP A 114 -19.19 -3.34 -1.54
CA TRP A 114 -18.59 -2.01 -1.48
C TRP A 114 -19.32 -1.18 -0.43
N ALA A 115 -18.56 -0.62 0.51
CA ALA A 115 -19.05 0.39 1.44
C ALA A 115 -18.36 1.72 1.11
N GLN A 116 -19.16 2.77 0.98
CA GLN A 116 -18.61 4.12 0.79
C GLN A 116 -17.94 4.59 2.07
N VAL A 117 -16.80 5.25 1.92
CA VAL A 117 -16.05 5.90 3.00
C VAL A 117 -16.13 7.40 2.79
N ASP A 118 -16.42 8.14 3.86
CA ASP A 118 -16.47 9.60 3.81
C ASP A 118 -15.12 10.19 3.40
N GLY A 119 -15.17 11.23 2.57
CA GLY A 119 -14.00 11.90 2.01
C GLY A 119 -14.02 11.95 0.49
N ALA A 120 -12.97 12.54 -0.07
CA ALA A 120 -12.76 12.68 -1.51
C ALA A 120 -11.27 12.47 -1.84
N LEU A 121 -10.96 11.41 -2.59
CA LEU A 121 -9.60 11.08 -3.01
C LEU A 121 -9.55 10.81 -4.51
N SER A 122 -8.43 11.14 -5.15
CA SER A 122 -8.14 10.81 -6.55
C SER A 122 -7.24 9.58 -6.70
N ASP A 123 -6.53 9.19 -5.64
CA ASP A 123 -5.77 7.94 -5.57
C ASP A 123 -5.76 7.43 -4.12
N VAL A 124 -5.88 6.12 -3.95
CA VAL A 124 -5.89 5.44 -2.64
C VAL A 124 -5.06 4.17 -2.70
N SER A 125 -4.30 3.90 -1.64
CA SER A 125 -3.48 2.69 -1.54
C SER A 125 -3.66 2.02 -0.19
N VAL A 126 -3.79 0.70 -0.21
CA VAL A 126 -3.96 -0.14 0.98
C VAL A 126 -2.93 -1.28 1.01
N ALA A 127 -2.37 -1.53 2.18
CA ALA A 127 -1.48 -2.66 2.45
C ALA A 127 -2.21 -3.83 3.14
N SER A 128 -1.58 -5.01 3.17
CA SER A 128 -2.11 -6.22 3.82
C SER A 128 -2.22 -6.11 5.35
N ASP A 129 -1.53 -5.14 5.96
CA ASP A 129 -1.66 -4.84 7.40
C ASP A 129 -2.82 -3.88 7.72
N GLY A 130 -3.61 -3.50 6.70
CA GLY A 130 -4.72 -2.57 6.82
C GLY A 130 -4.30 -1.10 6.82
N THR A 131 -3.01 -0.78 6.63
CA THR A 131 -2.55 0.61 6.44
C THR A 131 -3.14 1.17 5.15
N VAL A 132 -3.82 2.31 5.23
CA VAL A 132 -4.43 2.99 4.07
C VAL A 132 -3.99 4.44 4.02
N TRP A 133 -3.55 4.87 2.85
CA TRP A 133 -3.25 6.26 2.53
C TRP A 133 -3.92 6.66 1.22
N GLY A 134 -4.07 7.96 1.00
CA GLY A 134 -4.56 8.48 -0.26
C GLY A 134 -4.16 9.92 -0.49
N VAL A 135 -4.40 10.37 -1.71
CA VAL A 135 -4.27 11.78 -2.08
C VAL A 135 -5.55 12.28 -2.73
N ASN A 136 -5.88 13.55 -2.53
CA ASN A 136 -7.04 14.18 -3.18
C ASN A 136 -6.65 14.90 -4.48
N SER A 137 -7.65 15.46 -5.18
CA SER A 137 -7.44 16.20 -6.44
C SER A 137 -6.62 17.49 -6.29
N ASN A 138 -6.42 17.98 -5.06
CA ASN A 138 -5.51 19.10 -4.75
C ASN A 138 -4.12 18.61 -4.34
N HIS A 139 -3.86 17.31 -4.48
CA HIS A 139 -2.62 16.62 -4.10
C HIS A 139 -2.32 16.67 -2.60
N ASP A 140 -3.31 16.99 -1.75
CA ASP A 140 -3.19 16.83 -0.29
C ASP A 140 -3.15 15.34 0.06
N ILE A 141 -2.33 15.02 1.07
CA ILE A 141 -2.06 13.64 1.49
C ILE A 141 -2.88 13.34 2.74
N PHE A 142 -3.50 12.16 2.78
CA PHE A 142 -4.28 11.70 3.91
C PHE A 142 -3.90 10.28 4.31
N ARG A 143 -3.90 10.03 5.62
CA ARG A 143 -3.78 8.70 6.22
C ARG A 143 -5.11 8.32 6.87
N TRP A 144 -5.55 7.09 6.67
CA TRP A 144 -6.74 6.55 7.33
C TRP A 144 -6.42 6.18 8.78
N ALA A 145 -7.17 6.71 9.74
CA ALA A 145 -7.03 6.42 11.17
C ALA A 145 -8.01 5.33 11.67
N GLY A 146 -8.75 4.68 10.76
CA GLY A 146 -9.74 3.65 11.09
C GLY A 146 -11.19 4.15 11.12
N TYR A 147 -11.39 5.46 11.33
CA TYR A 147 -12.72 6.08 11.42
C TYR A 147 -12.80 7.43 10.68
N ASN A 148 -11.66 8.09 10.46
CA ASN A 148 -11.55 9.33 9.69
C ASN A 148 -10.21 9.40 8.95
N TRP A 149 -10.12 10.37 8.04
CA TRP A 149 -8.89 10.75 7.37
C TRP A 149 -8.15 11.81 8.19
N GLU A 150 -6.86 11.59 8.40
CA GLU A 150 -5.95 12.57 8.97
C GLU A 150 -5.08 13.15 7.85
N GLN A 151 -5.08 14.48 7.69
CA GLN A 151 -4.21 15.13 6.73
C GLN A 151 -2.75 15.04 7.19
N VAL A 152 -1.86 14.71 6.26
CA VAL A 152 -0.42 14.64 6.47
C VAL A 152 0.24 15.73 5.62
N ASN A 153 1.17 16.49 6.21
CA ASN A 153 1.87 17.56 5.50
C ASN A 153 2.61 17.01 4.27
N GLY A 154 2.49 17.73 3.15
CA GLY A 154 3.14 17.38 1.88
C GLY A 154 2.15 17.46 0.71
N LYS A 155 2.67 17.28 -0.50
CA LYS A 155 1.87 17.20 -1.73
C LYS A 155 2.34 16.06 -2.61
N LEU A 156 1.42 15.17 -2.97
CA LEU A 156 1.67 14.03 -3.87
C LEU A 156 0.48 13.86 -4.82
N LYS A 157 0.77 13.50 -6.07
CA LYS A 157 -0.27 13.20 -7.08
C LYS A 157 -0.60 11.72 -7.16
N GLN A 158 0.26 10.86 -6.61
CA GLN A 158 0.09 9.40 -6.53
C GLN A 158 0.81 8.87 -5.28
N ILE A 159 0.21 7.87 -4.62
CA ILE A 159 0.73 7.24 -3.41
C ILE A 159 0.60 5.72 -3.47
N TYR A 160 1.56 5.01 -2.88
CA TYR A 160 1.58 3.54 -2.82
C TYR A 160 2.07 3.08 -1.45
N VAL A 161 1.39 2.09 -0.88
CA VAL A 161 1.63 1.55 0.46
C VAL A 161 1.71 0.03 0.39
N SER A 162 2.77 -0.57 0.93
CA SER A 162 2.89 -2.03 1.10
C SER A 162 2.98 -2.49 2.55
N SER A 163 3.21 -1.56 3.48
CA SER A 163 3.06 -1.74 4.93
C SER A 163 3.02 -0.37 5.62
N ARG A 164 2.83 -0.36 6.94
CA ARG A 164 3.00 0.84 7.78
C ARG A 164 4.36 1.53 7.63
N GLU A 165 5.40 0.80 7.21
CA GLU A 165 6.77 1.31 7.07
C GLU A 165 7.18 1.61 5.62
N LEU A 166 6.42 1.10 4.66
CA LEU A 166 6.73 1.15 3.24
C LEU A 166 5.66 1.96 2.51
N ILE A 167 5.82 3.28 2.59
CA ILE A 167 4.93 4.27 1.98
C ILE A 167 5.76 5.16 1.06
N VAL A 168 5.38 5.20 -0.21
CA VAL A 168 6.05 5.99 -1.24
C VAL A 168 5.04 6.75 -2.08
N GLY A 169 5.48 7.78 -2.79
CA GLY A 169 4.65 8.46 -3.76
C GLY A 169 5.44 9.39 -4.66
N VAL A 170 4.75 9.96 -5.64
CA VAL A 170 5.32 10.96 -6.54
C VAL A 170 4.56 12.28 -6.45
N ASN A 171 5.29 13.40 -6.54
CA ASN A 171 4.71 14.73 -6.56
C ASN A 171 4.51 15.26 -8.00
N ASP A 172 4.04 16.50 -8.12
CA ASP A 172 3.82 17.16 -9.42
C ASP A 172 5.09 17.32 -10.26
N ASN A 173 6.24 17.45 -9.60
CA ASN A 173 7.55 17.56 -10.24
C ASN A 173 8.13 16.19 -10.64
N ASN A 174 7.35 15.10 -10.57
CA ASN A 174 7.80 13.73 -10.83
C ASN A 174 8.93 13.25 -9.89
N GLN A 175 9.05 13.86 -8.71
CA GLN A 175 10.02 13.47 -7.70
C GLN A 175 9.41 12.38 -6.82
N VAL A 176 10.20 11.36 -6.50
CA VAL A 176 9.80 10.23 -5.66
C VAL A 176 10.12 10.53 -4.20
N PHE A 177 9.17 10.28 -3.31
CA PHE A 177 9.34 10.42 -1.87
C PHE A 177 9.02 9.11 -1.15
N GLN A 178 9.71 8.88 -0.04
CA GLN A 178 9.40 7.87 0.96
C GLN A 178 8.99 8.56 2.26
N TYR A 179 7.92 8.09 2.89
CA TYR A 179 7.52 8.57 4.21
C TYR A 179 8.27 7.79 5.30
N VAL A 180 9.04 8.49 6.13
CA VAL A 180 9.84 7.90 7.21
C VAL A 180 9.76 8.81 8.43
N ASN A 181 9.51 8.25 9.62
CA ASN A 181 9.55 8.97 10.89
C ASN A 181 8.75 10.29 10.93
N GLY A 182 7.59 10.34 10.27
CA GLY A 182 6.74 11.54 10.27
C GLY A 182 7.01 12.52 9.13
N THR A 183 8.00 12.27 8.28
CA THR A 183 8.41 13.20 7.22
C THR A 183 8.53 12.52 5.86
N TRP A 184 8.28 13.31 4.80
CA TRP A 184 8.54 12.89 3.42
C TRP A 184 9.98 13.19 3.06
N ASN A 185 10.72 12.14 2.69
CA ASN A 185 12.11 12.21 2.31
C ASN A 185 12.22 11.88 0.82
N GLN A 186 12.82 12.78 0.04
CA GLN A 186 13.01 12.55 -1.39
C GLN A 186 14.01 11.39 -1.57
N LEU A 187 13.69 10.44 -2.44
CA LEU A 187 14.62 9.39 -2.81
C LEU A 187 15.60 9.93 -3.88
N ASP A 188 16.90 9.90 -3.57
CA ASP A 188 17.97 10.33 -4.47
C ASP A 188 17.99 9.51 -5.78
N GLY A 189 18.50 10.08 -6.89
CA GLY A 189 18.80 9.31 -8.12
C GLY A 189 18.05 9.70 -9.40
N SER A 190 17.84 11.01 -9.65
CA SER A 190 17.59 11.68 -10.96
C SER A 190 16.43 11.23 -11.86
N LEU A 191 15.72 10.15 -11.55
CA LEU A 191 14.67 9.68 -12.45
C LEU A 191 13.33 10.35 -12.12
N SER A 192 12.81 11.11 -13.09
CA SER A 192 11.46 11.66 -13.03
C SER A 192 10.44 10.55 -13.28
N LEU A 193 9.75 10.14 -12.21
CA LEU A 193 8.72 9.11 -12.28
C LEU A 193 7.33 9.74 -12.19
N VAL A 194 6.44 9.28 -13.06
CA VAL A 194 5.01 9.65 -13.02
C VAL A 194 4.21 8.69 -12.14
N TYR A 195 4.79 7.54 -11.80
CA TYR A 195 4.18 6.53 -10.94
C TYR A 195 5.27 5.75 -10.20
N VAL A 196 5.04 5.43 -8.92
CA VAL A 196 5.91 4.57 -8.11
C VAL A 196 5.09 3.57 -7.30
N ALA A 197 5.63 2.35 -7.18
CA ALA A 197 5.13 1.32 -6.29
C ALA A 197 6.29 0.67 -5.53
N ILE A 198 5.97 0.06 -4.38
CA ILE A 198 6.94 -0.62 -3.53
C ILE A 198 6.36 -1.98 -3.13
N SER A 199 7.17 -3.04 -3.22
CA SER A 199 6.77 -4.36 -2.74
C SER A 199 6.79 -4.40 -1.20
N ILE A 200 6.16 -5.41 -0.59
CA ILE A 200 6.27 -5.61 0.88
C ILE A 200 7.70 -5.96 1.33
N ASP A 201 8.55 -6.38 0.39
CA ASP A 201 9.96 -6.68 0.63
C ASP A 201 10.88 -5.48 0.30
N GLY A 202 10.30 -4.32 0.01
CA GLY A 202 11.02 -3.06 -0.21
C GLY A 202 11.58 -2.84 -1.62
N ILE A 203 11.16 -3.64 -2.61
CA ILE A 203 11.60 -3.46 -4.01
C ILE A 203 10.75 -2.37 -4.66
N LEU A 204 11.40 -1.32 -5.16
CA LEU A 204 10.74 -0.23 -5.86
C LEU A 204 10.54 -0.56 -7.34
N TRP A 205 9.39 -0.17 -7.86
CA TRP A 205 9.04 -0.16 -9.28
C TRP A 205 8.51 1.22 -9.66
N GLY A 206 8.88 1.67 -10.86
CA GLY A 206 8.62 3.03 -11.31
C GLY A 206 8.28 3.08 -12.79
N ILE A 207 7.47 4.07 -13.16
CA ILE A 207 7.16 4.41 -14.55
C ILE A 207 7.59 5.84 -14.80
N ASP A 208 8.42 6.07 -15.82
CA ASP A 208 8.87 7.40 -16.23
C ASP A 208 7.87 8.10 -17.17
N ILE A 209 8.13 9.36 -17.50
CA ILE A 209 7.25 10.18 -18.35
C ILE A 209 7.08 9.66 -19.78
N ASN A 210 7.95 8.76 -20.24
CA ASN A 210 7.89 8.10 -21.54
C ASN A 210 7.30 6.68 -21.45
N ASN A 211 6.61 6.36 -20.34
CA ASN A 211 6.08 5.04 -20.00
C ASN A 211 7.15 3.96 -19.78
N GLY A 212 8.43 4.35 -19.66
CA GLY A 212 9.53 3.42 -19.42
C GLY A 212 9.48 2.85 -18.01
N ILE A 213 9.79 1.57 -17.87
CA ILE A 213 9.69 0.84 -16.59
C ILE A 213 11.06 0.78 -15.93
N HIS A 214 11.09 0.99 -14.62
CA HIS A 214 12.32 0.94 -13.83
C HIS A 214 12.10 0.19 -12.52
N THR A 215 13.14 -0.48 -12.03
CA THR A 215 13.17 -1.09 -10.70
C THR A 215 14.39 -0.63 -9.91
N ARG A 216 14.29 -0.64 -8.58
CA ARG A 216 15.37 -0.23 -7.68
C ARG A 216 15.30 -1.07 -6.39
N GLN A 217 16.44 -1.66 -6.02
CA GLN A 217 16.56 -2.62 -4.91
C GLN A 217 17.55 -2.18 -3.82
N ASP A 218 17.92 -0.90 -3.77
CA ASP A 218 18.83 -0.41 -2.74
C ASP A 218 18.10 0.01 -1.45
N ASN A 219 18.91 0.34 -0.44
CA ASN A 219 18.45 0.65 0.91
C ASN A 219 17.46 1.81 0.86
N LEU A 220 16.17 1.48 0.98
CA LEU A 220 15.16 2.38 1.51
C LEU A 220 15.74 3.15 2.69
N ILE A 221 15.30 4.39 2.87
CA ILE A 221 15.70 5.17 4.05
C ILE A 221 15.21 4.37 5.26
N SER A 222 16.14 3.72 5.94
CA SER A 222 15.84 2.83 7.05
C SER A 222 15.53 3.67 8.28
N GLN A 223 14.67 3.17 9.17
CA GLN A 223 14.37 3.81 10.46
C GLN A 223 15.59 3.87 11.42
N ALA A 224 16.81 3.58 10.96
CA ALA A 224 17.98 3.61 11.80
C ALA A 224 18.15 5.02 12.38
N TYR A 225 17.89 5.12 13.69
CA TYR A 225 18.40 6.20 14.51
C TYR A 225 19.84 6.46 14.08
N SER A 226 20.13 7.68 13.63
CA SER A 226 21.48 8.14 13.43
C SER A 226 22.18 8.15 14.79
N ILE A 227 22.74 7.02 15.21
CA ILE A 227 23.75 7.03 16.25
C ILE A 227 24.96 7.68 15.59
N SER A 228 25.10 8.98 15.81
CA SER A 228 26.31 9.72 15.46
C SER A 228 27.46 9.09 16.25
N ASN A 229 28.18 8.16 15.64
CA ASN A 229 29.51 7.78 16.12
C ASN A 229 30.45 8.94 15.79
N SER A 230 30.46 9.97 16.64
CA SER A 230 31.55 10.93 16.70
C SER A 230 32.76 10.24 17.32
N SER A 231 33.49 9.46 16.51
CA SER A 231 34.80 8.93 16.91
C SER A 231 35.86 10.01 16.67
N THR A 232 35.99 10.95 17.60
CA THR A 232 37.27 11.65 17.80
C THR A 232 38.09 10.82 18.76
N THR A 233 38.98 9.96 18.24
CA THR A 233 40.07 9.40 19.03
C THR A 233 41.16 10.44 19.21
N PRO A 234 41.66 10.67 20.43
CA PRO A 234 43.07 10.88 20.64
C PRO A 234 43.71 9.57 21.10
N ASN A 235 44.84 9.25 20.46
CA ASN A 235 45.75 8.18 20.82
C ASN A 235 46.05 8.16 22.33
N ASN A 236 46.05 6.97 22.93
CA ASN A 236 47.19 6.49 23.73
C ASN A 236 47.06 5.00 24.02
N ALA A 237 48.09 4.26 23.61
CA ALA A 237 48.30 2.87 23.93
C ALA A 237 48.85 2.72 25.36
N ALA A 238 48.30 1.77 26.12
CA ALA A 238 49.02 1.08 27.18
C ALA A 238 48.36 -0.28 27.45
N ASN A 239 49.16 -1.33 27.30
CA ASN A 239 48.86 -2.72 27.66
C ASN A 239 48.48 -2.85 29.15
N TYR A 240 47.50 -3.69 29.48
CA TYR A 240 47.56 -4.53 30.67
C TYR A 240 46.73 -5.82 30.52
N SER A 241 47.24 -6.84 31.19
CA SER A 241 47.01 -8.28 31.09
C SER A 241 45.84 -8.79 31.95
N GLN A 242 45.26 -9.92 31.51
CA GLN A 242 44.59 -11.02 32.21
C GLN A 242 43.65 -10.80 33.41
N ASN A 243 42.56 -11.58 33.33
CA ASN A 243 41.74 -12.19 34.40
C ASN A 243 40.93 -11.25 35.31
N ASN A 244 39.61 -11.33 35.20
CA ASN A 244 38.80 -12.07 36.18
C ASN A 244 37.34 -12.13 35.77
N SER A 245 36.76 -13.32 35.95
CA SER A 245 35.34 -13.62 35.94
C SER A 245 34.57 -12.67 36.86
N SER A 246 33.48 -12.09 36.38
CA SER A 246 32.43 -11.54 37.22
C SER A 246 31.09 -11.70 36.51
N ILE A 247 30.36 -12.70 37.00
CA ILE A 247 28.97 -12.98 36.75
C ILE A 247 28.16 -11.72 37.12
N ILE A 248 27.45 -11.14 36.15
CA ILE A 248 26.36 -10.20 36.46
C ILE A 248 25.04 -10.92 36.18
N ILE A 249 24.41 -11.33 37.26
CA ILE A 249 23.00 -11.71 37.35
C ILE A 249 22.19 -10.42 37.22
N GLY A 250 21.59 -10.18 36.06
CA GLY A 250 20.55 -9.18 35.85
C GLY A 250 19.20 -9.87 35.73
N LEU A 251 18.31 -9.64 36.69
CA LEU A 251 17.03 -10.31 36.88
C LEU A 251 16.12 -10.28 35.64
N ALA A 252 15.63 -11.47 35.27
CA ALA A 252 14.39 -11.64 34.54
C ALA A 252 13.28 -12.00 35.54
N LEU A 253 12.39 -11.04 35.83
CA LEU A 253 11.06 -11.19 36.45
C LEU A 253 10.24 -9.99 35.96
N GLY A 254 9.02 -10.08 35.45
CA GLY A 254 8.11 -11.21 35.28
C GLY A 254 6.96 -10.83 34.34
N LEU A 255 6.31 -11.86 33.84
CA LEU A 255 5.10 -11.84 33.02
C LEU A 255 3.92 -11.24 33.79
N GLY A 256 2.99 -10.58 33.10
CA GLY A 256 1.72 -10.19 33.71
C GLY A 256 0.75 -9.41 32.82
N LEU A 257 -0.07 -10.15 32.06
CA LEU A 257 -1.42 -9.80 31.60
C LEU A 257 -1.69 -8.45 30.91
N SER A 258 -1.96 -8.50 29.61
CA SER A 258 -3.09 -7.75 29.01
C SER A 258 -3.58 -8.44 27.74
N ILE A 259 -4.21 -9.61 27.93
CA ILE A 259 -5.19 -10.19 26.99
C ILE A 259 -6.56 -9.82 27.56
N ILE A 260 -7.51 -9.47 26.66
CA ILE A 260 -8.95 -9.27 26.88
C ILE A 260 -9.39 -7.84 27.27
N ILE A 261 -9.42 -6.91 26.31
CA ILE A 261 -10.53 -5.94 26.15
C ILE A 261 -10.70 -5.65 24.65
N PHE A 262 -11.32 -6.56 23.88
CA PHE A 262 -11.86 -6.22 22.54
C PHE A 262 -13.05 -7.10 22.12
N ILE A 263 -13.89 -7.53 23.09
CA ILE A 263 -15.17 -8.22 22.81
C ILE A 263 -16.31 -7.62 23.66
N THR A 264 -16.43 -6.30 23.68
CA THR A 264 -17.64 -5.62 24.20
C THR A 264 -18.08 -4.40 23.38
N ALA A 265 -17.38 -4.06 22.29
CA ALA A 265 -17.83 -2.99 21.37
C ALA A 265 -18.71 -3.49 20.20
N ILE A 266 -18.71 -4.81 19.90
CA ILE A 266 -19.44 -5.36 18.74
C ILE A 266 -20.85 -5.89 19.11
N VAL A 267 -21.20 -5.98 20.39
CA VAL A 267 -22.57 -6.41 20.82
C VAL A 267 -23.55 -5.23 20.95
N ILE A 268 -23.09 -3.98 20.87
CA ILE A 268 -23.97 -2.81 21.01
C ILE A 268 -24.60 -2.39 19.66
N ILE A 269 -23.98 -2.71 18.51
CA ILE A 269 -24.52 -2.32 17.19
C ILE A 269 -25.63 -3.28 16.71
N VAL A 270 -25.73 -4.51 17.23
CA VAL A 270 -26.78 -5.47 16.82
C VAL A 270 -28.10 -5.29 17.60
N ARG A 271 -28.12 -4.52 18.71
CA ARG A 271 -29.34 -4.30 19.51
C ARG A 271 -30.18 -3.07 19.13
N HIS A 272 -29.83 -2.34 18.07
CA HIS A 272 -30.63 -1.20 17.58
C HIS A 272 -31.33 -1.41 16.23
N TYR A 273 -31.34 -2.64 15.68
CA TYR A 273 -32.10 -2.98 14.47
C TYR A 273 -33.24 -3.99 14.67
N LYS A 274 -33.84 -4.04 15.87
CA LYS A 274 -35.12 -4.72 16.09
C LYS A 274 -36.12 -3.79 16.75
N LYS A 275 -36.78 -2.96 15.94
CA LYS A 275 -38.18 -2.50 16.09
C LYS A 275 -38.51 -1.50 14.97
N ALA A 276 -38.85 -2.01 13.79
CA ALA A 276 -39.73 -1.28 12.89
C ALA A 276 -41.15 -1.87 13.07
N PRO A 277 -42.19 -1.06 13.33
CA PRO A 277 -43.56 -1.55 13.41
C PRO A 277 -44.07 -1.92 12.02
N VAL A 278 -44.65 -3.12 11.91
CA VAL A 278 -45.39 -3.56 10.73
C VAL A 278 -46.66 -2.71 10.63
N LEU A 279 -46.76 -1.86 9.61
CA LEU A 279 -48.01 -1.20 9.25
C LEU A 279 -48.97 -2.27 8.69
N ARG A 280 -50.04 -2.58 9.44
CA ARG A 280 -51.22 -3.25 8.89
C ARG A 280 -52.00 -2.23 8.08
N ILE A 281 -52.16 -2.46 6.79
CA ILE A 281 -53.20 -1.80 5.98
C ILE A 281 -54.50 -2.58 6.20
N ALA A 282 -55.54 -1.88 6.65
CA ALA A 282 -56.90 -2.39 6.71
C ALA A 282 -57.75 -1.65 5.66
N HIS A 283 -58.58 -2.44 4.98
CA HIS A 283 -59.54 -2.14 3.90
C HIS A 283 -58.97 -1.97 2.49
#